data_AF-J9E7A1-F1
#
_entry.id   AF-J9E7A1-F1
#
_cell.length_a   1.000
_cell.length_b   1.000
_cell.length_c   1.000
_cell.angle_alpha   90.00
_cell.angle_beta   90.00
_cell.angle_gamma   90.00
#
_symmetry.space_group_name_H-M   'P 1'
#
loop_
_entity.id
_entity.type
_entity.pdbx_description
1 polymer ?
#
loop_
_entity_poly.entity_id
_entity_poly.type
_entity_poly.pdbx_seq_one_letter_code
_entity_poly.pdbx_strand_id
1 'polypeptide(L)'
;MRKEQGRRDDLWSFLYMLIEFILQGEEYLLRNCPHEFYAIFDHIRYLGYSARPNYALITRKLSEICERKRYTLDDPYDWEKGG
;
A
#
# COMPACT_ATOMS: atom_id res chain seq x y z
N MET A 1 12.02 -21.19 18.87
CA MET A 1 12.24 -20.96 17.42
C MET A 1 11.93 -19.50 17.13
N ARG A 2 12.93 -18.71 16.73
CA ARG A 2 12.70 -17.37 16.20
C ARG A 2 11.88 -17.57 14.91
N LYS A 3 10.61 -17.17 14.93
CA LYS A 3 9.81 -17.13 13.69
C LYS A 3 10.57 -16.15 12.79
N GLU A 4 11.27 -16.66 11.78
CA GLU A 4 11.96 -15.76 10.86
C GLU A 4 10.88 -14.94 10.14
N GLN A 5 11.23 -13.73 9.76
CA GLN A 5 10.28 -12.78 9.17
C GLN A 5 10.09 -13.16 7.71
N GLY A 6 8.85 -13.46 7.32
CA GLY A 6 8.52 -13.83 5.95
C GLY A 6 8.31 -12.58 5.11
N ARG A 7 8.46 -12.68 3.79
CA ARG A 7 8.19 -11.56 2.85
C ARG A 7 6.80 -10.95 3.00
N ARG A 8 5.84 -11.74 3.50
CA ARG A 8 4.48 -11.29 3.82
C ARG A 8 4.47 -10.23 4.92
N ASP A 9 5.34 -10.35 5.91
CA ASP A 9 5.38 -9.44 7.05
C ASP A 9 5.83 -8.04 6.62
N ASP A 10 6.82 -7.95 5.72
CA ASP A 10 7.25 -6.67 5.13
C ASP A 10 6.11 -6.01 4.32
N LEU A 11 5.30 -6.82 3.62
CA LEU A 11 4.14 -6.31 2.88
C LEU A 11 3.02 -5.82 3.78
N TRP A 12 2.82 -6.46 4.93
CA TRP A 12 1.90 -5.94 5.95
C TRP A 12 2.38 -4.58 6.47
N SER A 13 3.66 -4.46 6.86
CA SER A 13 4.23 -3.19 7.29
C SER A 13 4.11 -2.11 6.22
N PHE A 14 4.37 -2.45 4.95
CA PHE A 14 4.21 -1.53 3.83
C PHE A 14 2.77 -1.07 3.65
N LEU A 15 1.80 -1.99 3.69
CA LEU A 15 0.38 -1.65 3.55
C LEU A 15 -0.09 -0.73 4.67
N TYR A 16 0.26 -1.02 5.93
CA TYR A 16 -0.14 -0.18 7.06
C TYR A 16 0.49 1.22 6.99
N MET A 17 1.77 1.30 6.61
CA MET A 17 2.45 2.59 6.41
C MET A 17 1.77 3.44 5.33
N LEU A 18 1.39 2.85 4.20
CA LEU A 18 0.65 3.56 3.16
C LEU A 18 -0.74 4.01 3.63
N ILE A 19 -1.46 3.16 4.35
CA ILE A 19 -2.79 3.49 4.91
C ILE A 19 -2.66 4.68 5.87
N GLU A 20 -1.67 4.66 6.75
CA GLU A 20 -1.41 5.75 7.69
C GLU A 20 -1.08 7.06 6.97
N PHE A 21 -0.17 7.03 5.99
CA PHE A 21 0.20 8.21 5.20
C PHE A 21 -0.96 8.78 4.39
N ILE A 22 -1.82 7.94 3.81
CA ILE A 22 -2.95 8.40 2.98
C ILE A 22 -4.10 8.92 3.84
N LEU A 23 -4.28 8.39 5.05
CA LEU A 23 -5.45 8.69 5.87
C LEU A 23 -5.22 9.83 6.88
N GLN A 24 -4.00 10.34 7.03
CA GLN A 24 -3.57 11.57 7.73
C GLN A 24 -4.32 11.98 9.02
N GLY A 25 -4.95 11.05 9.75
CA GLY A 25 -5.60 11.33 11.04
C GLY A 25 -6.62 10.27 11.48
N GLU A 26 -6.82 10.17 12.80
CA GLU A 26 -7.75 9.22 13.45
C GLU A 26 -9.20 9.33 12.94
N GLU A 27 -9.60 10.51 12.45
CA GLU A 27 -10.98 10.79 12.03
C GLU A 27 -11.33 10.23 10.63
N TYR A 28 -10.34 9.86 9.81
CA TYR A 28 -10.54 9.46 8.40
C TYR A 28 -10.07 8.04 8.07
N LEU A 29 -9.55 7.31 9.05
CA LEU A 29 -8.86 6.01 8.94
C LEU A 29 -9.66 4.89 8.22
N LEU A 30 -10.97 5.07 7.96
CA LEU A 30 -11.78 4.08 7.24
C LEU A 30 -12.71 4.65 6.16
N ARG A 31 -12.83 5.99 6.01
CA ARG A 31 -13.83 6.57 5.08
C ARG A 31 -13.33 6.79 3.67
N ASN A 32 -12.02 6.95 3.47
CA ASN A 32 -11.44 7.33 2.17
C ASN A 32 -10.35 6.36 1.68
N CYS A 33 -10.28 5.14 2.23
CA CYS A 33 -9.29 4.17 1.79
C CYS A 33 -9.55 3.78 0.31
N PRO A 34 -8.55 3.93 -0.59
CA PRO A 34 -8.70 3.51 -1.98
C PRO A 34 -9.11 2.03 -2.05
N HIS A 35 -10.16 1.71 -2.80
CA HIS A 35 -10.70 0.36 -2.85
C HIS A 35 -9.68 -0.69 -3.36
N GLU A 36 -8.67 -0.24 -4.10
CA GLU A 36 -7.54 -1.03 -4.58
C GLU A 36 -6.71 -1.62 -3.42
N PHE A 37 -6.70 -0.97 -2.25
CA PHE A 37 -6.03 -1.49 -1.04
C PHE A 37 -6.70 -2.76 -0.50
N TYR A 38 -8.00 -2.96 -0.69
CA TYR A 38 -8.66 -4.21 -0.29
C TYR A 38 -8.14 -5.40 -1.11
N ALA A 39 -7.88 -5.20 -2.41
CA ALA A 39 -7.29 -6.25 -3.25
C ALA A 39 -5.85 -6.60 -2.82
N ILE A 40 -5.06 -5.59 -2.38
CA ILE A 40 -3.72 -5.81 -1.83
C ILE A 40 -3.81 -6.54 -0.48
N PHE A 41 -4.71 -6.11 0.40
CA PHE A 41 -4.98 -6.73 1.70
C PHE A 41 -5.33 -8.21 1.55
N ASP A 42 -6.29 -8.55 0.69
CA ASP A 42 -6.71 -9.93 0.46
C ASP A 42 -5.55 -10.77 -0.09
N HIS A 43 -4.78 -10.24 -1.04
CA HIS A 43 -3.60 -10.92 -1.55
C HIS A 43 -2.60 -11.24 -0.44
N ILE A 44 -2.26 -10.27 0.42
CA ILE A 44 -1.33 -10.50 1.54
C ILE A 44 -1.94 -11.48 2.56
N ARG A 45 -3.25 -11.40 2.84
CA ARG A 45 -3.96 -12.26 3.80
C ARG A 45 -3.81 -13.74 3.48
N TYR A 46 -3.86 -14.12 2.21
CA TYR A 46 -3.78 -15.51 1.76
C TYR A 46 -2.36 -16.01 1.46
N LEU A 47 -1.32 -15.16 1.60
CA LEU A 47 0.06 -15.61 1.43
C LEU A 47 0.51 -16.51 2.59
N GLY A 48 1.02 -17.69 2.25
CA GLY A 48 1.78 -18.51 3.19
C GLY A 48 3.16 -17.91 3.47
N TYR A 49 3.80 -18.37 4.55
CA TYR A 49 5.12 -17.89 5.00
C TYR A 49 6.21 -17.95 3.91
N SER A 50 6.30 -19.07 3.18
CA SER A 50 7.28 -19.29 2.12
C SER A 50 6.82 -18.82 0.74
N ALA A 51 5.55 -18.41 0.59
CA ALA A 51 4.98 -18.05 -0.69
C ALA A 51 5.68 -16.81 -1.27
N ARG A 52 5.80 -16.75 -2.60
CA ARG A 52 6.27 -15.55 -3.30
C ARG A 52 5.08 -14.61 -3.51
N PRO A 53 5.11 -13.39 -2.96
CA PRO A 53 4.06 -12.43 -3.27
C PRO A 53 4.00 -12.10 -4.75
N ASN A 54 2.79 -11.92 -5.28
CA ASN A 54 2.57 -11.34 -6.60
C ASN A 54 2.80 -9.82 -6.56
N TYR A 55 4.06 -9.39 -6.66
CA TYR A 55 4.42 -7.97 -6.66
C TYR A 55 3.82 -7.21 -7.85
N ALA A 56 3.64 -7.86 -9.00
CA ALA A 56 3.04 -7.24 -10.18
C ALA A 56 1.58 -6.83 -9.92
N LEU A 57 0.81 -7.64 -9.19
CA LEU A 57 -0.54 -7.28 -8.74
C LEU A 57 -0.51 -6.03 -7.85
N ILE A 58 0.39 -6.00 -6.87
CA ILE A 58 0.51 -4.89 -5.91
C ILE A 58 0.85 -3.59 -6.65
N THR A 59 1.90 -3.61 -7.50
CA THR A 59 2.29 -2.44 -8.30
C THR A 59 1.15 -1.98 -9.19
N ARG A 60 0.46 -2.89 -9.89
CA ARG A 60 -0.69 -2.54 -10.74
C ARG A 60 -1.80 -1.86 -9.95
N LYS A 61 -2.13 -2.35 -8.74
CA LYS A 61 -3.14 -1.73 -7.88
C LYS A 61 -2.75 -0.35 -7.39
N LEU A 62 -1.47 -0.10 -7.13
CA LEU A 62 -0.98 1.24 -6.81
C LEU A 62 -1.03 2.18 -8.03
N SER A 63 -0.65 1.69 -9.22
CA SER A 63 -0.74 2.46 -10.46
C SER A 63 -2.18 2.85 -10.80
N GLU A 64 -3.16 1.96 -10.61
CA GLU A 64 -4.59 2.26 -10.79
C GLU A 64 -5.05 3.47 -9.93
N ILE A 65 -4.50 3.62 -8.71
CA ILE A 65 -4.77 4.77 -7.85
C ILE A 65 -4.16 6.05 -8.41
N CYS A 66 -2.88 6.00 -8.80
CA CYS A 66 -2.18 7.14 -9.39
C CYS A 66 -2.90 7.62 -10.65
N GLU A 67 -3.29 6.71 -11.55
CA GLU A 67 -4.05 7.03 -12.76
C GLU A 67 -5.40 7.68 -12.44
N ARG A 68 -6.16 7.10 -11.50
CA ARG A 68 -7.48 7.62 -11.10
C ARG A 68 -7.41 9.01 -10.46
N LYS A 69 -6.36 9.26 -9.67
CA LYS A 69 -6.10 10.56 -9.02
C LYS A 69 -5.33 11.55 -9.91
N ARG A 70 -4.85 11.08 -11.07
CA ARG A 70 -4.01 11.83 -12.02
C ARG A 70 -2.67 12.27 -11.41
N TYR A 71 -2.10 11.44 -10.53
CA TYR A 71 -0.74 11.64 -10.05
C TYR A 71 0.26 11.23 -11.12
N THR A 72 1.28 12.06 -11.31
CA THR A 72 2.39 11.81 -12.23
C THR A 72 3.70 11.71 -11.46
N LEU A 73 4.73 11.14 -12.09
CA LEU A 73 6.07 11.06 -11.48
C LEU A 73 6.78 12.42 -11.43
N ASP A 74 6.26 13.42 -12.14
CA ASP A 74 6.78 14.78 -12.17
C ASP A 74 6.11 15.69 -11.13
N ASP A 75 5.08 15.19 -10.42
CA ASP A 75 4.41 15.95 -9.37
C ASP A 75 5.39 16.18 -8.20
N PRO A 76 5.43 17.41 -7.62
CA PRO A 76 6.29 17.68 -6.49
C PRO A 76 5.84 16.86 -5.28
N TYR A 77 6.79 16.36 -4.51
CA TYR A 77 6.47 15.80 -3.20
C TYR A 77 6.05 16.90 -2.21
N ASP A 78 5.32 16.52 -1.16
CA ASP A 78 4.83 17.44 -0.10
C ASP A 78 5.93 18.32 0.53
N TRP A 79 7.20 17.88 0.48
CA TRP A 79 8.35 18.63 1.02
C TRP A 79 9.07 19.52 -0.01
N GLU A 80 8.67 19.47 -1.28
CA GLU A 80 9.27 20.25 -2.36
C GLU A 80 8.51 21.56 -2.60
N LYS A 81 9.14 22.49 -3.32
CA LYS A 81 8.49 23.78 -3.62
C LYS A 81 7.31 23.57 -4.57
N GLY A 82 6.10 23.84 -4.10
CA GLY A 82 4.87 23.71 -4.86
C GLY A 82 4.08 22.41 -4.58
N GLY A 83 4.53 21.59 -3.64
CA GLY A 83 3.77 20.48 -3.03
C GLY A 83 2.91 20.91 -1.86
#